data_AF-X0WF76-F1
#
_entry.id   AF-X0WF76-F1
#
_cell.length_a   1.000
_cell.length_b   1.000
_cell.length_c   1.000
_cell.angle_alpha   90.00
_cell.angle_beta   90.00
_cell.angle_gamma   90.00
#
_symmetry.space_group_name_H-M   'P 1'
#
loop_
_entity.id
_entity.type
_entity.pdbx_description
1 polymer ?
#
loop_
_entity_poly.entity_id
_entity_poly.type
_entity_poly.pdbx_seq_one_letter_code
_entity_poly.pdbx_strand_id
1 'polypeptide(L)'
;MKKKEEARDNKTGKDEEIKEEKAQKEKKEEIKEKAKEEEKKQEEGFKEPDLPVLFVWFISMLNGKAWEYLGLIMNPETKEINKDLKKAKITIDTVAFLYDQIKDDLKPEDFKRIENLLSNLRMNYVEKLKES
;
A
#
# COMPACT_ATOMS: atom_id res chain seq x y z
N MET A 1 44.68 -71.73 -16.21
CA MET A 1 44.79 -70.58 -17.14
C MET A 1 43.39 -70.12 -17.52
N LYS A 2 43.19 -68.79 -17.65
CA LYS A 2 41.94 -68.06 -18.00
C LYS A 2 40.87 -67.93 -16.91
N LYS A 3 41.15 -67.10 -15.91
CA LYS A 3 40.12 -66.51 -15.02
C LYS A 3 40.57 -65.12 -14.56
N LYS A 4 40.78 -64.18 -15.49
CA LYS A 4 41.15 -62.80 -15.14
C LYS A 4 41.00 -61.80 -16.29
N GLU A 5 39.84 -61.73 -16.94
CA GLU A 5 39.62 -60.66 -17.92
C GLU A 5 38.14 -60.38 -18.18
N GLU A 6 37.34 -60.19 -17.14
CA GLU A 6 35.93 -59.77 -17.30
C GLU A 6 35.36 -59.11 -16.03
N ALA A 7 36.21 -58.40 -15.29
CA ALA A 7 35.81 -57.77 -14.01
C ALA A 7 36.37 -56.35 -13.87
N ARG A 8 36.32 -55.55 -14.95
CA ARG A 8 36.73 -54.14 -14.90
C ARG A 8 35.78 -53.12 -15.49
N ASP A 9 34.57 -53.51 -15.91
CA ASP A 9 33.71 -52.57 -16.65
C ASP A 9 32.30 -52.37 -16.10
N ASN A 10 32.04 -52.75 -14.84
CA ASN A 10 30.71 -52.58 -14.24
C ASN A 10 30.73 -51.90 -12.86
N LYS A 11 31.72 -51.02 -12.63
CA LYS A 11 31.81 -50.18 -11.43
C LYS A 11 31.75 -48.68 -11.73
N THR A 12 31.63 -48.28 -12.99
CA THR A 12 31.72 -46.86 -13.40
C THR A 12 30.36 -46.25 -13.76
N GLY A 13 29.41 -47.03 -14.29
CA GLY A 13 28.11 -46.48 -14.73
C GLY A 13 27.12 -46.15 -13.60
N LYS A 14 27.18 -46.86 -12.47
CA LYS A 14 26.21 -46.69 -11.37
C LYS A 14 26.47 -45.44 -10.51
N ASP A 15 27.72 -45.01 -10.43
CA ASP A 15 28.13 -43.81 -9.69
C ASP A 15 27.90 -42.51 -10.50
N GLU A 16 27.84 -42.61 -11.83
CA GLU A 16 27.49 -41.50 -12.73
C GLU A 16 25.97 -41.27 -12.78
N GLU A 17 25.15 -42.32 -12.85
CA GLU A 17 23.68 -42.20 -12.77
C GLU A 17 23.21 -41.57 -11.46
N ILE A 18 23.82 -41.95 -10.32
CA ILE A 18 23.46 -41.38 -9.00
C ILE A 18 23.88 -39.90 -8.88
N LYS A 19 24.95 -39.49 -9.56
CA LYS A 19 25.40 -38.09 -9.58
C LYS A 19 24.50 -37.24 -10.50
N GLU A 20 24.10 -37.75 -11.65
CA GLU A 20 23.16 -37.06 -12.54
C GLU A 20 21.77 -36.92 -11.91
N GLU A 21 21.28 -37.93 -11.20
CA GLU A 21 19.96 -37.89 -10.55
C GLU A 21 19.92 -36.90 -9.36
N LYS A 22 21.02 -36.79 -8.61
CA LYS A 22 21.17 -35.78 -7.54
C LYS A 22 21.32 -34.37 -8.10
N ALA A 23 22.12 -34.18 -9.15
CA ALA A 23 22.25 -32.89 -9.81
C ALA A 23 20.92 -32.42 -10.44
N GLN A 24 20.12 -33.33 -10.97
CA GLN A 24 18.78 -33.02 -11.49
C GLN A 24 17.78 -32.69 -10.38
N LYS A 25 17.83 -33.36 -9.21
CA LYS A 25 16.99 -33.03 -8.05
C LYS A 25 17.33 -31.66 -7.45
N GLU A 26 18.62 -31.37 -7.28
CA GLU A 26 19.10 -30.07 -6.78
C GLU A 26 18.71 -28.92 -7.72
N LYS A 27 18.84 -29.11 -9.04
CA LYS A 27 18.34 -28.13 -10.03
C LYS A 27 16.83 -27.95 -9.98
N LYS A 28 16.07 -29.02 -9.75
CA LYS A 28 14.59 -28.98 -9.68
C LYS A 28 14.10 -28.31 -8.39
N GLU A 29 14.83 -28.48 -7.30
CA GLU A 29 14.58 -27.79 -6.04
C GLU A 29 14.95 -26.31 -6.12
N GLU A 30 16.11 -25.94 -6.69
CA GLU A 30 16.48 -24.53 -6.95
C GLU A 30 15.49 -23.82 -7.89
N ILE A 31 15.00 -24.49 -8.93
CA ILE A 31 13.98 -23.92 -9.83
C ILE A 31 12.64 -23.75 -9.11
N LYS A 32 12.28 -24.66 -8.20
CA LYS A 32 11.04 -24.59 -7.41
C LYS A 32 11.12 -23.53 -6.30
N GLU A 33 12.31 -23.31 -5.76
CA GLU A 33 12.57 -22.27 -4.76
C GLU A 33 12.63 -20.89 -5.41
N LYS A 34 13.29 -20.75 -6.57
CA LYS A 34 13.25 -19.52 -7.39
C LYS A 34 11.85 -19.21 -7.90
N ALA A 35 11.06 -20.21 -8.32
CA ALA A 35 9.67 -20.00 -8.70
C ALA A 35 8.80 -19.54 -7.52
N LYS A 36 9.01 -20.08 -6.32
CA LYS A 36 8.34 -19.60 -5.09
C LYS A 36 8.79 -18.21 -4.65
N GLU A 37 10.04 -17.86 -4.87
CA GLU A 37 10.60 -16.54 -4.55
C GLU A 37 10.17 -15.48 -5.59
N GLU A 38 10.01 -15.87 -6.86
CA GLU A 38 9.43 -15.06 -7.92
C GLU A 38 7.91 -14.89 -7.76
N GLU A 39 7.17 -15.92 -7.33
CA GLU A 39 5.75 -15.81 -6.95
C GLU A 39 5.58 -14.88 -5.72
N LYS A 40 6.45 -15.00 -4.70
CA LYS A 40 6.45 -14.07 -3.55
C LYS A 40 6.81 -12.63 -3.93
N LYS A 41 7.74 -12.42 -4.88
CA LYS A 41 8.11 -11.08 -5.36
C LYS A 41 7.06 -10.48 -6.29
N GLN A 42 6.28 -11.29 -6.99
CA GLN A 42 5.16 -10.83 -7.81
C GLN A 42 3.92 -10.47 -6.98
N GLU A 43 3.77 -11.02 -5.76
CA GLU A 43 2.72 -10.63 -4.81
C GLU A 43 2.97 -9.29 -4.08
N GLU A 44 4.20 -8.77 -4.11
CA GLU A 44 4.50 -7.37 -3.74
C GLU A 44 4.25 -6.38 -4.89
N GLY A 45 3.47 -6.79 -5.89
CA GLY A 45 2.90 -5.89 -6.88
C GLY A 45 2.00 -4.85 -6.19
N PHE A 46 2.07 -3.61 -6.65
CA PHE A 46 1.17 -2.53 -6.25
C PHE A 46 -0.28 -3.02 -6.28
N LYS A 47 -0.84 -3.33 -5.11
CA LYS A 47 -2.27 -3.59 -4.97
C LYS A 47 -2.97 -2.26 -5.14
N GLU A 48 -3.82 -2.18 -6.16
CA GLU A 48 -4.64 -0.99 -6.36
C GLU A 48 -5.44 -0.73 -5.06
N PRO A 49 -5.40 0.49 -4.52
CA PRO A 49 -6.14 0.82 -3.32
C PRO A 49 -7.64 0.59 -3.56
N ASP A 50 -8.32 0.04 -2.54
CA ASP A 50 -9.78 -0.01 -2.58
C ASP A 50 -10.38 1.41 -2.57
N LEU A 51 -11.67 1.49 -2.94
CA LEU A 51 -12.35 2.77 -3.07
C LEU A 51 -12.40 3.56 -1.74
N PRO A 52 -12.69 2.95 -0.56
CA PRO A 52 -12.61 3.67 0.72
C PRO A 52 -11.22 4.26 1.01
N VAL A 53 -10.13 3.57 0.69
CA VAL A 53 -8.76 4.07 0.85
C VAL A 53 -8.52 5.29 -0.04
N LEU A 54 -8.98 5.26 -1.29
CA LEU A 54 -8.87 6.42 -2.19
C LEU A 54 -9.61 7.64 -1.64
N PHE A 55 -10.82 7.44 -1.10
CA PHE A 55 -11.60 8.51 -0.48
C PHE A 55 -10.92 9.05 0.78
N VAL A 56 -10.35 8.17 1.62
CA VAL A 56 -9.57 8.56 2.79
C VAL A 56 -8.40 9.47 2.41
N TRP A 57 -7.68 9.14 1.34
CA TRP A 57 -6.58 9.98 0.85
C TRP A 57 -7.09 11.31 0.32
N PHE A 58 -8.18 11.31 -0.45
CA PHE A 58 -8.77 12.53 -0.98
C PHE A 58 -9.29 13.46 0.13
N ILE A 59 -9.99 12.91 1.13
CA ILE A 59 -10.43 13.63 2.34
C ILE A 59 -9.23 14.23 3.09
N SER A 60 -8.11 13.51 3.16
CA SER A 60 -6.90 14.00 3.85
C SER A 60 -6.29 15.20 3.11
N MET A 61 -6.30 15.20 1.77
CA MET A 61 -5.88 16.35 0.97
C MET A 61 -6.82 17.55 1.14
N LEU A 62 -8.14 17.31 1.10
CA LEU A 62 -9.14 18.36 1.32
C LEU A 62 -9.04 18.96 2.71
N ASN A 63 -8.75 18.16 3.74
CA ASN A 63 -8.51 18.66 5.08
C ASN A 63 -7.38 19.69 5.08
N GLY A 64 -6.21 19.38 4.52
CA GLY A 64 -5.10 20.34 4.41
C GLY A 64 -5.54 21.66 3.75
N LYS A 65 -6.32 21.58 2.67
CA LYS A 65 -6.86 22.79 2.01
C LYS A 65 -7.89 23.53 2.86
N ALA A 66 -8.71 22.85 3.65
CA ALA A 66 -9.62 23.50 4.58
C ALA A 66 -8.85 24.28 5.65
N TRP A 67 -7.79 23.72 6.24
CA TRP A 67 -6.93 24.44 7.18
C TRP A 67 -6.27 25.67 6.56
N GLU A 68 -5.81 25.56 5.31
CA GLU A 68 -5.25 26.68 4.54
C GLU A 68 -6.31 27.79 4.34
N TYR A 69 -7.50 27.44 3.87
CA TYR A 69 -8.59 28.41 3.64
C TYR A 69 -9.17 29.01 4.92
N LEU A 70 -9.05 28.32 6.05
CA LEU A 70 -9.36 28.89 7.37
C LEU A 70 -8.32 29.90 7.84
N GLY A 71 -7.18 30.03 7.13
CA GLY A 71 -6.06 30.88 7.52
C GLY A 71 -5.31 30.34 8.74
N LEU A 72 -5.38 29.03 9.00
CA LEU A 72 -4.73 28.38 10.15
C LEU A 72 -3.33 27.87 9.82
N ILE A 73 -3.05 27.63 8.54
CA ILE A 73 -1.73 27.26 8.03
C ILE A 73 -1.39 28.13 6.82
N MET A 74 -0.10 28.24 6.52
CA MET A 74 0.37 28.96 5.33
C MET A 74 0.18 28.10 4.08
N ASN A 75 -0.15 28.75 2.96
CA ASN A 75 -0.10 28.09 1.66
C ASN A 75 1.37 27.80 1.30
N PRO A 76 1.74 26.53 1.01
CA PRO A 76 3.13 26.16 0.78
C PRO A 76 3.74 26.75 -0.49
N GLU A 77 2.91 27.09 -1.49
CA GLU A 77 3.30 27.66 -2.78
C GLU A 77 3.46 29.18 -2.69
N THR A 78 2.46 29.88 -2.16
CA THR A 78 2.48 31.36 -2.09
C THR A 78 3.22 31.89 -0.87
N LYS A 79 3.42 31.06 0.17
CA LYS A 79 3.96 31.44 1.48
C LYS A 79 3.11 32.46 2.23
N GLU A 80 1.82 32.54 1.91
CA GLU A 80 0.87 33.46 2.54
C GLU A 80 -0.15 32.71 3.40
N ILE A 81 -0.64 33.38 4.44
CA ILE A 81 -1.81 32.93 5.21
C ILE A 81 -3.03 33.65 4.62
N ASN A 82 -3.81 32.94 3.81
CA ASN A 82 -4.97 33.49 3.11
C ASN A 82 -6.27 32.89 3.66
N LYS A 83 -7.01 33.69 4.43
CA LYS A 83 -8.35 33.32 4.94
C LYS A 83 -9.41 33.54 3.86
N ASP A 84 -10.01 32.45 3.39
CA ASP A 84 -11.13 32.43 2.44
C ASP A 84 -12.23 31.50 2.98
N LEU A 85 -13.14 32.07 3.77
CA LEU A 85 -14.20 31.30 4.44
C LEU A 85 -15.19 30.67 3.44
N LYS A 86 -15.36 31.23 2.25
CA LYS A 86 -16.23 30.63 1.23
C LYS A 86 -15.63 29.32 0.75
N LYS A 87 -14.33 29.30 0.41
CA LYS A 87 -13.63 28.08 0.02
C LYS A 87 -13.56 27.08 1.19
N ALA A 88 -13.27 27.55 2.40
CA ALA A 88 -13.26 26.70 3.59
C ALA A 88 -14.60 25.95 3.76
N LYS A 89 -15.73 26.67 3.65
CA LYS A 89 -17.06 26.06 3.76
C LYS A 89 -17.30 24.99 2.69
N ILE A 90 -17.02 25.31 1.43
CA ILE A 90 -17.21 24.37 0.30
C ILE A 90 -16.38 23.11 0.54
N THR A 91 -15.12 23.24 0.96
CA THR A 91 -14.25 22.10 1.25
C THR A 91 -14.78 21.26 2.40
N ILE A 92 -15.23 21.87 3.50
CA ILE A 92 -15.80 21.16 4.66
C ILE A 92 -17.07 20.41 4.28
N ASP A 93 -17.98 21.04 3.53
CA ASP A 93 -19.21 20.42 3.06
C ASP A 93 -18.88 19.24 2.12
N THR A 94 -17.86 19.38 1.28
CA THR A 94 -17.40 18.30 0.38
C THR A 94 -16.84 17.12 1.17
N VAL A 95 -16.02 17.37 2.19
CA VAL A 95 -15.52 16.29 3.07
C VAL A 95 -16.67 15.57 3.77
N ALA A 96 -17.68 16.30 4.25
CA ALA A 96 -18.84 15.71 4.88
C ALA A 96 -19.64 14.83 3.90
N PHE A 97 -19.88 15.34 2.70
CA PHE A 97 -20.55 14.58 1.64
C PHE A 97 -19.80 13.28 1.30
N LEU A 98 -18.48 13.35 1.09
CA LEU A 98 -17.67 12.18 0.75
C LEU A 98 -17.66 11.15 1.88
N TYR A 99 -17.52 11.61 3.14
CA TYR A 99 -17.60 10.74 4.30
C TYR A 99 -18.93 9.98 4.34
N ASP A 100 -20.05 10.67 4.11
CA ASP A 100 -21.37 10.02 4.08
C ASP A 100 -21.53 8.96 2.98
N GLN A 101 -20.75 9.03 1.90
CA GLN A 101 -20.77 8.01 0.84
C GLN A 101 -20.08 6.70 1.23
N ILE A 102 -19.09 6.76 2.13
CA ILE A 102 -18.21 5.61 2.42
C ILE A 102 -18.18 5.19 3.89
N LYS A 103 -18.90 5.89 4.77
CA LYS A 103 -18.80 5.69 6.23
C LYS A 103 -19.08 4.26 6.69
N ASP A 104 -19.95 3.54 5.98
CA ASP A 104 -20.32 2.16 6.32
C ASP A 104 -19.26 1.14 5.84
N ASP A 105 -18.39 1.54 4.91
CA ASP A 105 -17.28 0.75 4.36
C ASP A 105 -15.92 1.08 5.01
N LEU A 106 -15.89 2.07 5.90
CA LEU A 106 -14.67 2.51 6.58
C LEU A 106 -14.24 1.55 7.69
N LYS A 107 -12.92 1.40 7.83
CA LYS A 107 -12.34 0.80 9.04
C LYS A 107 -12.64 1.67 10.26
N PRO A 108 -12.83 1.10 11.45
CA PRO A 108 -13.17 1.85 12.67
C PRO A 108 -12.20 3.02 12.96
N GLU A 109 -10.92 2.84 12.67
CA GLU A 109 -9.90 3.88 12.87
C GLU A 109 -10.10 5.07 11.94
N ASP A 110 -10.37 4.81 10.66
CA ASP A 110 -10.59 5.85 9.65
C ASP A 110 -11.92 6.56 9.87
N PHE A 111 -12.97 5.81 10.23
CA PHE A 111 -14.27 6.37 10.62
C PHE A 111 -14.09 7.43 11.72
N LYS A 112 -13.47 7.04 12.85
CA LYS A 112 -13.27 7.93 13.99
C LYS A 112 -12.35 9.10 13.66
N ARG A 113 -11.31 8.86 12.84
CA ARG A 113 -10.38 9.91 12.40
C ARG A 113 -11.09 10.97 11.57
N ILE A 114 -11.93 10.57 10.62
CA ILE A 114 -12.66 11.50 9.75
C ILE A 114 -13.74 12.26 10.52
N GLU A 115 -14.45 11.62 11.46
CA GLU A 115 -15.40 12.30 12.34
C GLU A 115 -14.75 13.41 13.20
N ASN A 116 -13.60 13.10 13.80
CA ASN A 116 -12.85 14.07 14.59
C ASN A 116 -12.36 15.22 13.72
N LEU A 117 -11.87 14.92 12.52
CA LEU A 117 -11.43 15.91 11.53
C LEU A 117 -12.57 16.85 11.15
N LEU A 118 -13.75 16.32 10.80
CA LEU A 118 -14.93 17.10 10.45
C LEU A 118 -15.39 17.99 11.61
N SER A 119 -15.40 17.45 12.83
CA SER A 119 -15.76 18.20 14.03
C SER A 119 -14.81 19.38 14.25
N ASN A 120 -13.50 19.14 14.16
CA ASN A 120 -12.48 20.17 14.31
C ASN A 120 -12.60 21.25 13.23
N LEU A 121 -12.77 20.87 11.96
CA LEU A 121 -12.92 21.83 10.86
C LEU A 121 -14.15 22.71 11.04
N ARG A 122 -15.30 22.12 11.43
CA ARG A 122 -16.55 22.85 11.67
C ARG A 122 -16.43 23.83 12.84
N MET A 123 -15.80 23.41 13.94
CA MET A 123 -15.55 24.27 15.10
C MET A 123 -14.67 25.47 14.72
N ASN A 124 -13.53 25.21 14.06
CA ASN A 124 -12.62 26.26 13.58
C ASN A 124 -13.31 27.18 12.57
N TYR A 125 -14.16 26.65 11.68
CA TYR A 125 -14.93 27.48 10.75
C TYR A 125 -15.84 28.47 11.47
N VAL A 126 -16.58 28.01 12.49
CA VAL A 126 -17.44 28.87 13.30
C VAL A 126 -16.64 29.93 14.06
N GLU A 127 -15.48 29.57 14.60
CA GLU A 127 -14.58 30.52 15.27
C GLU A 127 -14.08 31.58 14.28
N LYS A 128 -13.57 31.16 13.12
CA LYS A 128 -13.06 32.08 12.08
C LYS A 128 -14.15 32.95 11.45
N LEU A 129 -15.39 32.47 11.43
CA LEU A 129 -16.55 33.26 11.01
C LEU A 129 -16.84 34.39 12.00
N LYS A 130 -16.65 34.18 13.31
CA LYS A 130 -16.85 35.21 14.34
C LYS A 130 -15.73 36.26 14.37
N GLU A 131 -14.52 35.90 13.92
CA GLU A 131 -13.36 36.81 13.80
C GLU A 131 -13.41 37.71 12.56
N SER A 132 -14.45 37.60 11.72
CA SER A 132 -14.59 38.32 10.44
C SER A 132 -15.66 39.39 10.54
#